data_AF-D2S1T0-F1
#
_entry.id   AF-D2S1T0-F1
#
_cell.length_a   1.000
_cell.length_b   1.000
_cell.length_c   1.000
_cell.angle_alpha   90.00
_cell.angle_beta   90.00
_cell.angle_gamma   90.00
#
_symmetry.space_group_name_H-M   'P 1'
#
loop_
_entity.id
_entity.type
_entity.pdbx_description
1 polymer ?
#
loop_
_entity_poly.entity_id
_entity_poly.type
_entity_poly.pdbx_seq_one_letter_code
_entity_poly.pdbx_strand_id
1 'polypeptide(L)'
;MSSPDVQQSLSTIQCDACQSAVQSGGQQTVSFLLLEGLTIPVLGCDDHLEQFSSICELSSDDTADILHHRPAGGLSCPSCRLAPYNASYPMIQVQDGAIVPIACPEHQSEIAQRFQTGLRTRQQLTSDLVTHIDS
;
A
#
# COMPACT_ATOMS: atom_id res chain seq x y z
N MET A 1 11.22 -2.02 25.49
CA MET A 1 12.41 -2.49 24.77
C MET A 1 11.99 -2.61 23.31
N SER A 2 12.34 -1.64 22.47
CA SER A 2 11.93 -1.60 21.06
C SER A 2 12.82 -2.54 20.25
N SER A 3 12.23 -3.42 19.46
CA SER A 3 12.96 -4.35 18.59
C SER A 3 13.71 -3.58 17.49
N PRO A 4 14.99 -3.90 17.21
CA PRO A 4 15.81 -3.20 16.21
C PRO A 4 15.26 -3.31 14.76
N ASP A 5 14.49 -4.37 14.49
CA ASP A 5 13.89 -4.66 13.17
C ASP A 5 12.88 -3.59 12.71
N VAL A 6 12.10 -3.03 13.65
CA VAL A 6 11.12 -1.97 13.38
C VAL A 6 11.82 -0.64 13.08
N GLN A 7 12.99 -0.40 13.67
CA GLN A 7 13.72 0.85 13.48
C GLN A 7 14.46 0.91 12.14
N GLN A 8 14.96 -0.22 11.64
CA GLN A 8 15.65 -0.29 10.34
C GLN A 8 14.71 -0.13 9.13
N SER A 9 13.49 -0.63 9.22
CA SER A 9 12.49 -0.42 8.15
C SER A 9 12.05 1.05 8.07
N LEU A 10 11.86 1.70 9.23
CA LEU A 10 11.50 3.12 9.32
C LEU A 10 12.57 4.09 8.80
N SER A 11 13.86 3.73 8.84
CA SER A 11 14.94 4.56 8.28
C SER A 11 14.98 4.61 6.74
N THR A 12 14.16 3.78 6.08
CA THR A 12 14.07 3.77 4.61
C THR A 12 12.97 4.71 4.08
N ILE A 13 12.05 5.14 4.95
CA ILE A 13 11.01 6.11 4.62
C ILE A 13 11.63 7.51 4.69
N GLN A 14 11.71 8.21 3.56
CA GLN A 14 12.22 9.58 3.49
C GLN A 14 11.10 10.62 3.63
N CYS A 15 9.84 10.19 3.52
CA CYS A 15 8.67 11.01 3.76
C CYS A 15 8.29 11.06 5.25
N ASP A 16 8.39 12.25 5.86
CA ASP A 16 8.07 12.49 7.28
C ASP A 16 6.60 12.15 7.63
N ALA A 17 5.67 12.38 6.69
CA ALA A 17 4.25 12.09 6.88
C ALA A 17 4.00 10.58 6.93
N CYS A 18 4.61 9.81 6.02
CA CYS A 18 4.56 8.34 6.04
C CYS A 18 5.23 7.79 7.31
N GLN A 19 6.38 8.34 7.70
CA GLN A 19 7.07 7.91 8.91
C GLN A 19 6.20 8.13 10.16
N SER A 20 5.55 9.29 10.25
CA SER A 20 4.64 9.63 11.35
C SER A 20 3.41 8.72 11.39
N ALA A 21 2.81 8.43 10.23
CA ALA A 21 1.64 7.55 10.11
C ALA A 21 1.94 6.12 10.59
N VAL A 22 3.11 5.57 10.21
CA VAL A 22 3.54 4.23 10.62
C VAL A 22 3.91 4.20 12.10
N GLN A 23 4.64 5.20 12.60
CA GLN A 23 5.06 5.27 14.01
C GLN A 23 3.88 5.44 14.98
N SER A 24 2.84 6.15 14.55
CA SER A 24 1.63 6.35 15.36
C SER A 24 0.79 5.09 15.54
N GLY A 25 1.17 3.97 14.91
CA GLY A 25 0.54 2.65 15.12
C GLY A 25 -0.95 2.62 14.80
N GLY A 26 -1.41 3.42 13.83
CA GLY A 26 -2.82 3.52 13.46
C GLY A 26 -3.69 4.36 14.41
N GLN A 27 -3.11 5.10 15.36
CA GLN A 27 -3.86 6.05 16.21
C GLN A 27 -4.27 7.34 15.47
N GLN A 28 -3.65 7.64 14.33
CA GLN A 28 -3.96 8.79 13.49
C GLN A 28 -4.22 8.25 12.08
N THR A 29 -5.47 8.35 11.63
CA THR A 29 -5.97 8.14 10.26
C THR A 29 -5.52 6.84 9.55
N VAL A 30 -6.27 5.76 9.76
CA VAL A 30 -6.21 4.56 8.93
C VAL A 30 -7.07 4.80 7.68
N SER A 31 -6.46 4.70 6.50
CA SER A 31 -7.16 4.69 5.23
C SER A 31 -7.50 3.25 4.82
N PHE A 32 -8.42 3.07 3.88
CA PHE A 32 -8.84 1.77 3.39
C PHE A 32 -8.66 1.69 1.89
N LEU A 33 -7.85 0.75 1.44
CA LEU A 33 -7.70 0.40 0.04
C LEU A 33 -8.85 -0.53 -0.36
N LEU A 34 -9.57 -0.14 -1.41
CA LEU A 34 -10.53 -0.98 -2.12
C LEU A 34 -9.86 -1.54 -3.36
N LEU A 35 -9.87 -2.87 -3.48
CA LEU A 35 -9.18 -3.58 -4.54
C LEU A 35 -9.96 -4.85 -4.87
N GLU A 36 -10.63 -4.91 -6.02
CA GLU A 36 -11.41 -6.09 -6.45
C GLU A 36 -12.39 -6.63 -5.39
N GLY A 37 -13.09 -5.75 -4.70
CA GLY A 37 -14.03 -6.11 -3.63
C GLY A 37 -13.36 -6.49 -2.30
N LEU A 38 -12.03 -6.45 -2.22
CA LEU A 38 -11.30 -6.45 -0.97
C LEU A 38 -11.28 -5.05 -0.38
N THR A 39 -11.47 -4.97 0.93
CA THR A 39 -11.26 -3.76 1.71
C THR A 39 -10.14 -4.03 2.68
N ILE A 40 -9.05 -3.26 2.57
CA ILE A 40 -7.83 -3.51 3.34
C ILE A 40 -7.43 -2.21 4.05
N PRO A 41 -7.31 -2.19 5.38
CA PRO A 41 -6.77 -1.04 6.09
C PRO A 41 -5.30 -0.86 5.73
N VAL A 42 -4.91 0.38 5.47
CA VAL A 42 -3.57 0.77 5.05
C VAL A 42 -3.10 1.98 5.85
N LEU A 43 -1.81 2.00 6.19
CA LEU A 43 -1.13 3.15 6.80
C LEU A 43 -0.18 3.77 5.77
N GLY A 44 -0.25 5.08 5.60
CA GLY A 44 0.58 5.88 4.69
C GLY A 44 0.06 7.31 4.68
N CYS A 45 0.76 8.25 4.03
CA CYS A 45 0.17 9.55 3.74
C CYS A 45 -0.72 9.46 2.48
N ASP A 46 -1.62 10.42 2.34
CA ASP A 46 -2.59 10.43 1.23
C ASP A 46 -1.89 10.43 -0.14
N ASP A 47 -0.81 11.22 -0.31
CA ASP A 47 -0.05 11.28 -1.57
C ASP A 47 0.50 9.91 -2.02
N HIS A 48 1.14 9.17 -1.10
CA HIS A 48 1.70 7.85 -1.42
C HIS A 48 0.63 6.76 -1.52
N LEU A 49 -0.52 6.94 -0.86
CA LEU A 49 -1.69 6.08 -1.02
C LEU A 49 -2.34 6.24 -2.40
N GLU A 50 -2.53 7.47 -2.85
CA GLU A 50 -3.04 7.78 -4.20
C GLU A 50 -2.09 7.28 -5.29
N GLN A 51 -0.78 7.47 -5.09
CA GLN A 51 0.20 6.94 -6.03
C GLN A 51 0.17 5.42 -6.09
N PHE A 52 0.02 4.77 -4.94
CA PHE A 52 -0.09 3.33 -4.89
C PHE A 52 -1.31 2.81 -5.62
N SER A 53 -2.50 3.41 -5.37
CA SER A 53 -3.72 3.00 -6.05
C SER A 53 -3.59 3.17 -7.56
N SER A 54 -3.08 4.32 -8.02
CA SER A 54 -2.83 4.58 -9.44
C SER A 54 -1.90 3.55 -10.09
N ILE A 55 -0.88 3.06 -9.38
CA ILE A 55 -0.01 2.00 -9.89
C ILE A 55 -0.73 0.65 -9.91
N CYS A 56 -1.51 0.33 -8.89
CA CYS A 56 -2.30 -0.91 -8.85
C CYS A 56 -3.34 -0.98 -9.98
N GLU A 57 -3.95 0.14 -10.36
CA GLU A 57 -4.88 0.20 -11.50
C GLU A 57 -4.23 -0.19 -12.84
N LEU A 58 -2.91 -0.06 -12.98
CA LEU A 58 -2.21 -0.50 -14.20
C LEU A 58 -2.06 -2.03 -14.30
N SER A 59 -2.50 -2.78 -13.29
CA SER A 59 -2.36 -4.24 -13.21
C SER A 59 -3.67 -5.01 -13.31
N SER A 60 -4.82 -4.34 -13.26
CA SER A 60 -6.16 -4.94 -13.29
C SER A 60 -7.13 -4.07 -14.08
N ASP A 61 -8.16 -4.69 -14.66
CA ASP A 61 -9.30 -3.96 -15.23
C ASP A 61 -10.24 -3.39 -14.15
N ASP A 62 -10.04 -3.82 -12.90
CA ASP A 62 -10.80 -3.37 -11.74
C ASP A 62 -10.17 -2.14 -11.06
N THR A 63 -11.03 -1.29 -10.50
CA THR A 63 -10.66 -0.02 -9.85
C THR A 63 -9.93 -0.23 -8.52
N ALA A 64 -8.84 0.50 -8.30
CA ALA A 64 -8.21 0.60 -6.98
C ALA A 64 -8.51 1.97 -6.38
N ASP A 65 -9.24 2.00 -5.26
CA ASP A 65 -9.72 3.25 -4.65
C ASP A 65 -9.28 3.37 -3.20
N ILE A 66 -9.16 4.61 -2.69
CA ILE A 66 -8.75 4.92 -1.33
C ILE A 66 -9.90 5.59 -0.59
N LEU A 67 -10.32 5.00 0.52
CA LEU A 67 -11.28 5.59 1.44
C LEU A 67 -10.59 6.10 2.69
N HIS A 68 -10.76 7.38 3.01
CA HIS A 68 -10.33 7.97 4.29
C HIS A 68 -11.32 7.72 5.44
N HIS A 69 -12.36 6.92 5.20
CA HIS A 69 -13.36 6.54 6.18
C HIS A 69 -13.59 5.03 6.16
N ARG A 70 -14.08 4.50 7.29
CA ARG A 70 -14.39 3.08 7.39
C ARG A 70 -15.58 2.74 6.49
N PRO A 71 -15.45 1.78 5.55
CA PRO A 71 -16.55 1.41 4.68
C PRO A 71 -17.67 0.73 5.47
N ALA A 72 -18.91 0.94 5.03
CA ALA A 72 -20.12 0.47 5.71
C ALA A 72 -20.18 -1.06 5.87
N GLY A 73 -19.49 -1.83 5.00
CA GLY A 73 -19.39 -3.30 5.07
C GLY A 73 -18.28 -3.85 5.97
N GLY A 74 -17.38 -2.98 6.45
CA GLY A 74 -16.21 -3.40 7.23
C GLY A 74 -15.26 -4.31 6.44
N LEU A 75 -14.44 -5.08 7.17
CA LEU A 75 -13.50 -6.03 6.57
C LEU A 75 -14.21 -7.37 6.32
N SER A 76 -14.49 -7.66 5.04
CA SER A 76 -15.15 -8.89 4.62
C SER A 76 -14.36 -10.14 5.04
N CYS A 77 -13.05 -10.14 4.84
CA CYS A 77 -12.18 -11.27 5.18
C CYS A 77 -12.06 -11.46 6.71
N PRO A 78 -12.40 -12.64 7.25
CA PRO A 78 -12.30 -12.91 8.69
C PRO A 78 -10.85 -12.90 9.18
N SER A 79 -9.89 -13.35 8.36
CA SER A 79 -8.46 -13.29 8.69
C SER A 79 -7.95 -11.86 8.72
N CYS A 80 -8.38 -10.98 7.81
CA CYS A 80 -8.05 -9.55 7.86
C CYS A 80 -8.65 -8.85 9.08
N ARG A 81 -9.80 -9.29 9.60
CA ARG A 81 -10.33 -8.77 10.88
C ARG A 81 -9.41 -9.07 12.07
N LEU A 82 -8.63 -10.16 12.01
CA LEU A 82 -7.66 -10.53 13.03
C LEU A 82 -6.24 -10.02 12.72
N ALA A 83 -6.02 -9.47 11.52
CA ALA A 83 -4.72 -8.96 11.08
C ALA A 83 -4.13 -7.92 12.05
N PRO A 84 -4.90 -6.95 12.62
CA PRO A 84 -4.39 -5.99 13.60
C PRO A 84 -3.63 -6.60 14.77
N TYR A 85 -3.92 -7.85 15.13
CA TYR A 85 -3.32 -8.58 16.25
C TYR A 85 -2.14 -9.48 15.86
N ASN A 86 -1.80 -9.57 14.57
CA ASN A 86 -0.69 -10.37 14.05
C ASN A 86 0.48 -9.47 13.64
N ALA A 87 1.67 -9.74 14.18
CA ALA A 87 2.74 -8.75 14.37
C ALA A 87 3.72 -8.56 13.20
N SER A 88 3.36 -8.88 11.96
CA SER A 88 4.26 -8.61 10.81
C SER A 88 3.47 -8.11 9.62
N TYR A 89 3.62 -6.81 9.35
CA TYR A 89 3.11 -6.18 8.15
C TYR A 89 4.29 -5.85 7.24
N PRO A 90 4.29 -6.31 5.99
CA PRO A 90 5.33 -5.95 5.04
C PRO A 90 5.19 -4.45 4.73
N MET A 91 6.31 -3.74 4.79
CA MET A 91 6.37 -2.37 4.33
C MET A 91 6.55 -2.37 2.81
N ILE A 92 5.62 -1.74 2.09
CA ILE A 92 5.69 -1.57 0.63
C ILE A 92 6.23 -0.17 0.37
N GLN A 93 7.40 -0.07 -0.27
CA GLN A 93 7.96 1.23 -0.63
C GLN A 93 7.27 1.81 -1.85
N VAL A 94 6.92 3.10 -1.77
CA VAL A 94 6.34 3.88 -2.86
C VAL A 94 7.16 5.14 -3.01
N GLN A 95 8.05 5.16 -3.99
CA GLN A 95 9.03 6.25 -4.16
C GLN A 95 9.83 6.51 -2.87
N ASP A 96 9.69 7.70 -2.30
CA ASP A 96 10.31 8.19 -1.07
C ASP A 96 9.45 7.90 0.19
N GLY A 97 8.22 7.42 -0.01
CA GLY A 97 7.28 7.02 1.03
C GLY A 97 7.11 5.52 1.16
N ALA A 98 6.15 5.13 2.00
CA ALA A 98 5.82 3.74 2.23
C ALA A 98 4.37 3.55 2.69
N ILE A 99 3.89 2.34 2.47
CA ILE A 99 2.57 1.89 2.90
C ILE A 99 2.69 0.60 3.67
N VAL A 100 1.81 0.44 4.65
CA VAL A 100 1.73 -0.75 5.47
C VAL A 100 0.31 -1.30 5.40
N PRO A 101 0.05 -2.38 4.64
CA PRO A 101 -1.24 -3.04 4.60
C PRO A 101 -1.47 -3.89 5.85
N ILE A 102 -2.53 -3.58 6.58
CA ILE A 102 -2.99 -4.32 7.76
C ILE A 102 -3.94 -5.44 7.30
N ALA A 103 -3.39 -6.43 6.62
CA ALA A 103 -4.15 -7.56 6.07
C ALA A 103 -3.57 -8.91 6.51
N CYS A 104 -4.28 -10.01 6.23
CA CYS A 104 -3.70 -11.35 6.39
C CYS A 104 -2.59 -11.61 5.34
N PRO A 105 -1.68 -12.58 5.57
CA PRO A 105 -0.53 -12.82 4.68
C PRO A 105 -0.88 -13.06 3.20
N GLU A 106 -2.05 -13.67 2.95
CA GLU A 106 -2.59 -13.89 1.62
C GLU A 106 -2.84 -12.56 0.89
N HIS A 107 -3.66 -11.69 1.47
CA HIS A 107 -3.96 -10.38 0.89
C HIS A 107 -2.76 -9.43 0.89
N GLN A 108 -1.84 -9.56 1.85
CA GLN A 108 -0.57 -8.81 1.81
C GLN A 108 0.23 -9.18 0.55
N SER A 109 0.31 -10.48 0.24
CA SER A 109 1.03 -10.99 -0.93
C SER A 109 0.34 -10.56 -2.23
N GLU A 110 -0.99 -10.61 -2.26
CA GLU A 110 -1.79 -10.16 -3.41
C GLU A 110 -1.59 -8.67 -3.70
N ILE A 111 -1.71 -7.81 -2.69
CA ILE A 111 -1.46 -6.36 -2.82
C ILE A 111 -0.05 -6.11 -3.35
N ALA A 112 0.96 -6.76 -2.76
CA ALA A 112 2.35 -6.57 -3.16
C ALA A 112 2.59 -7.01 -4.61
N GLN A 113 2.00 -8.13 -5.03
CA GLN A 113 2.12 -8.65 -6.39
C GLN A 113 1.46 -7.71 -7.42
N ARG A 114 0.30 -7.15 -7.10
CA ARG A 114 -0.37 -6.18 -7.98
C ARG A 114 0.45 -4.93 -8.16
N PHE A 115 0.96 -4.35 -7.07
CA PHE A 115 1.81 -3.18 -7.15
C PHE A 115 3.07 -3.42 -7.99
N GLN A 116 3.74 -4.56 -7.80
CA GLN A 116 4.91 -4.94 -8.61
C GLN A 116 4.56 -5.11 -10.08
N THR A 117 3.39 -5.67 -10.38
CA THR A 117 2.91 -5.83 -11.75
C THR A 117 2.62 -4.47 -12.37
N GLY A 118 1.92 -3.58 -11.66
CA GLY A 118 1.64 -2.21 -12.11
C GLY A 118 2.92 -1.38 -12.33
N LEU A 119 3.93 -1.54 -11.47
CA LEU A 119 5.25 -0.93 -11.67
C LEU A 119 5.90 -1.40 -12.98
N ARG A 120 5.83 -2.70 -13.28
CA ARG A 120 6.36 -3.27 -14.53
C ARG A 120 5.60 -2.71 -15.73
N THR A 121 4.27 -2.66 -15.68
CA THR A 121 3.44 -2.07 -16.74
C THR A 121 3.81 -0.60 -16.98
N ARG A 122 3.94 0.20 -15.91
CA ARG A 122 4.34 1.61 -16.00
C ARG A 122 5.72 1.78 -16.65
N GLN A 123 6.68 0.93 -16.30
CA GLN A 123 8.02 0.94 -16.89
C GLN A 123 7.98 0.61 -18.39
N GLN A 124 7.19 -0.37 -18.80
CA GLN A 124 7.00 -0.72 -20.21
C GLN A 124 6.40 0.45 -21.00
N LEU A 125 5.29 1.03 -20.51
CA LEU A 125 4.66 2.19 -21.15
C LEU A 125 5.61 3.39 -21.27
N THR A 126 6.41 3.65 -20.24
CA THR A 126 7.40 4.73 -20.26
C THR A 126 8.52 4.45 -21.27
N SER A 127 9.00 3.20 -21.33
CA SER A 127 10.02 2.78 -22.28
C SER A 127 9.53 2.89 -23.72
N ASP A 128 8.30 2.46 -24.01
CA ASP A 128 7.69 2.53 -25.33
C ASP A 128 7.55 4.00 -25.78
N LEU A 129 7.09 4.88 -24.89
CA LEU A 129 6.98 6.31 -25.17
C LEU A 129 8.34 6.95 -25.51
N VAL A 130 9.41 6.61 -24.78
CA VAL A 130 10.76 7.10 -25.08
C VAL A 130 11.21 6.61 -26.46
N THR A 131 10.99 5.34 -26.80
CA THR A 131 11.38 4.80 -28.12
C THR A 131 10.59 5.42 -29.29
N HIS A 132 9.35 5.87 -29.05
CA HIS A 132 8.53 6.53 -30.07
C HIS A 132 8.85 8.03 -30.24
N ILE A 133 9.50 8.68 -29.27
CA ILE A 133 9.93 10.07 -29.38
C ILE A 133 11.29 10.18 -30.11
N ASP A 134 12.11 9.12 -30.06
CA ASP A 134 13.43 9.03 -30.70
C ASP A 134 13.42 8.44 -32.13
N SER A 135 12.25 8.25 -32.76
CA SER A 135 12.09 7.78 -34.16
C SER A 135 11.56 8.87 -35.09
#